data_AF-A0A7C1ETL7-F1
#
_entry.id   AF-A0A7C1ETL7-F1
#
_cell.length_a   1.000
_cell.length_b   1.000
_cell.length_c   1.000
_cell.angle_alpha   90.00
_cell.angle_beta   90.00
_cell.angle_gamma   90.00
#
_symmetry.space_group_name_H-M   'P 1'
#
loop_
_entity.id
_entity.type
_entity.pdbx_description
1 polymer ?
#
loop_
_entity_poly.entity_id
_entity_poly.type
_entity_poly.pdbx_seq_one_letter_code
_entity_poly.pdbx_strand_id
1 'polypeptide(L)'
;IYHVSDPVIALRIIYNTLKIGGTILIETEGISTPYSYCKFEGCHIHTVGNKEELSRGGWNWFIPSRSALQNMMINAGFKNIKTIFNYNNNRIYAIGEKTCENYICQAGLSKKIK
;
A
#
# COMPACT_ATOMS: atom_id res chain seq x y z
N ILE A 1 -1.27 -2.69 -3.53
CA ILE A 1 -0.52 -1.45 -3.21
C ILE A 1 0.73 -1.31 -4.06
N TYR A 2 1.55 -2.36 -4.20
CA TYR A 2 2.81 -2.31 -4.97
C TYR A 2 2.70 -1.90 -6.45
N HIS A 3 1.50 -1.99 -7.05
CA HIS A 3 1.25 -1.55 -8.42
C HIS A 3 0.96 -0.07 -8.64
N VAL A 4 0.89 0.74 -7.57
CA VAL A 4 0.59 2.17 -7.71
C VAL A 4 1.84 3.03 -7.59
N SER A 5 1.91 4.10 -8.39
CA SER A 5 3.01 5.08 -8.35
C SER A 5 3.03 5.91 -7.06
N ASP A 6 1.90 5.99 -6.35
CA ASP A 6 1.76 6.84 -5.17
C ASP A 6 1.04 6.08 -4.04
N PRO A 7 1.72 5.13 -3.36
CA PRO A 7 1.09 4.21 -2.41
C PRO A 7 0.42 4.91 -1.22
N VAL A 8 1.01 5.99 -0.70
CA VAL A 8 0.43 6.73 0.43
C VAL A 8 -0.83 7.49 0.00
N ILE A 9 -0.85 8.07 -1.21
CA ILE A 9 -2.03 8.74 -1.75
C ILE A 9 -3.15 7.74 -2.02
N ALA A 10 -2.83 6.58 -2.61
CA ALA A 10 -3.80 5.51 -2.80
C ALA A 10 -4.42 5.05 -1.47
N LEU A 11 -3.60 4.89 -0.42
CA LEU A 11 -4.08 4.56 0.92
C LEU A 11 -4.98 5.66 1.52
N ARG A 12 -4.66 6.94 1.29
CA ARG A 12 -5.53 8.07 1.70
C ARG A 12 -6.86 8.07 0.98
N ILE A 13 -6.89 7.78 -0.31
CA ILE A 13 -8.16 7.63 -1.06
C ILE A 13 -8.99 6.55 -0.40
N ILE A 14 -8.42 5.37 -0.15
CA ILE A 14 -9.16 4.26 0.48
C ILE A 14 -9.64 4.65 1.89
N TYR A 15 -8.78 5.26 2.71
CA TYR A 15 -9.18 5.76 4.03
C TYR A 15 -10.39 6.72 3.96
N ASN A 16 -10.42 7.63 2.98
CA ASN A 16 -11.54 8.55 2.82
C ASN A 16 -12.82 7.86 2.33
N THR A 17 -12.73 6.71 1.65
CA THR A 17 -13.93 5.91 1.27
C THR A 17 -14.52 5.09 2.42
N LEU A 18 -13.77 4.85 3.49
CA LEU A 18 -14.28 4.09 4.64
C LEU A 18 -15.16 4.97 5.53
N LYS A 19 -16.22 4.37 6.09
CA LYS A 19 -16.92 4.94 7.26
C LYS A 19 -16.02 4.91 8.50
N ILE A 20 -16.28 5.78 9.46
CA ILE A 20 -15.67 5.67 10.80
C ILE A 20 -16.04 4.30 11.41
N GLY A 21 -15.07 3.63 12.00
CA GLY A 21 -15.15 2.22 12.43
C GLY A 21 -14.92 1.21 11.29
N GLY A 22 -14.70 1.65 10.06
CA GLY A 22 -14.39 0.79 8.92
C GLY A 22 -12.97 0.22 8.97
N THR A 23 -12.82 -1.00 8.46
CA THR A 23 -11.56 -1.75 8.43
C THR A 23 -11.10 -1.97 7.00
N ILE A 24 -9.79 -1.93 6.77
CA ILE A 24 -9.14 -2.34 5.53
C ILE A 24 -8.30 -3.60 5.77
N LEU A 25 -8.32 -4.53 4.81
CA LEU A 25 -7.34 -5.59 4.66
C LEU A 25 -6.55 -5.35 3.38
N ILE A 26 -5.22 -5.42 3.47
CA ILE A 26 -4.30 -5.21 2.35
C ILE A 26 -3.46 -6.46 2.19
N GLU A 27 -3.35 -6.92 0.95
CA GLU A 27 -2.29 -7.81 0.49
C GLU A 27 -1.42 -7.07 -0.54
N THR A 28 -0.11 -7.20 -0.44
CA THR A 28 0.84 -6.59 -1.38
C THR A 28 2.13 -7.41 -1.47
N GLU A 29 2.83 -7.34 -2.60
CA GLU A 29 4.23 -7.80 -2.65
C GLU A 29 5.06 -7.02 -1.64
N GLY A 30 6.05 -7.68 -1.04
CA GLY A 30 6.93 -7.06 -0.07
C GLY A 30 8.32 -7.68 0.00
N ILE A 31 9.16 -7.06 0.81
CA ILE A 31 10.53 -7.51 1.07
C ILE A 31 10.73 -7.84 2.56
N SER A 32 11.36 -8.98 2.81
CA SER A 32 11.67 -9.43 4.18
C SER A 32 12.87 -8.68 4.74
N THR A 33 12.60 -7.57 5.42
CA THR A 33 13.60 -6.83 6.19
C THR A 33 12.96 -6.21 7.44
N PRO A 34 13.66 -6.18 8.58
CA PRO A 34 13.13 -5.55 9.79
C PRO A 34 13.05 -4.03 9.67
N TYR A 35 13.88 -3.43 8.81
CA TYR A 35 13.95 -1.98 8.63
C TYR A 35 12.78 -1.42 7.82
N SER A 36 12.44 -0.16 8.05
CA SER A 36 11.47 0.57 7.22
C SER A 36 12.11 0.90 5.87
N TYR A 37 12.05 -0.07 4.95
CA TYR A 37 12.68 -0.02 3.64
C TYR A 37 11.61 -0.21 2.56
N CYS A 38 11.76 0.46 1.42
CA CYS A 38 10.88 0.28 0.28
C CYS A 38 11.70 0.36 -1.00
N LYS A 39 11.67 -0.71 -1.79
CA LYS A 39 12.33 -0.74 -3.11
C LYS A 39 11.43 -0.02 -4.12
N PHE A 40 12.01 0.89 -4.88
CA PHE A 40 11.38 1.48 -6.06
C PHE A 40 11.86 0.73 -7.31
N GLU A 41 10.94 0.16 -8.09
CA GLU A 41 11.29 -0.50 -9.36
C GLU A 41 10.71 0.23 -10.59
N GLY A 42 9.60 0.95 -10.41
CA GLY A 42 8.92 1.64 -11.51
C GLY A 42 8.16 0.70 -12.45
N CYS A 43 7.78 1.22 -13.63
CA CYS A 43 6.97 0.50 -14.61
C CYS A 43 7.76 -0.12 -15.77
N HIS A 44 9.08 0.08 -15.81
CA HIS A 44 9.94 -0.30 -16.92
C HIS A 44 10.61 -1.68 -16.76
N ILE A 45 10.48 -2.31 -15.58
CA ILE A 45 11.01 -3.65 -15.34
C ILE A 45 9.98 -4.68 -15.80
N HIS A 46 10.35 -5.49 -16.78
CA HIS A 46 9.54 -6.58 -17.33
C HIS A 46 10.24 -7.91 -17.07
N THR A 47 9.60 -8.79 -16.31
CA THR A 47 10.15 -10.04 -15.76
C THR A 47 10.10 -11.24 -16.70
N VAL A 48 10.08 -11.01 -18.03
CA VAL A 48 9.96 -12.01 -19.12
C VAL A 48 8.50 -12.35 -19.48
N GLY A 49 8.22 -12.48 -20.79
CA GLY A 49 6.94 -12.95 -21.33
C GLY A 49 6.51 -12.31 -22.65
N ASN A 50 5.50 -12.90 -23.30
CA ASN A 50 4.86 -12.41 -24.53
C ASN A 50 4.13 -11.09 -24.25
N LYS A 51 3.77 -10.34 -25.29
CA LYS A 51 3.10 -9.03 -25.16
C LYS A 51 1.81 -9.07 -24.30
N GLU A 52 1.15 -10.22 -24.23
CA GLU A 52 -0.02 -10.47 -23.37
C GLU A 52 0.32 -10.80 -21.89
N GLU A 53 1.50 -11.35 -21.61
CA GLU A 53 1.98 -11.68 -20.25
C GLU A 53 2.57 -10.45 -19.54
N LEU A 54 2.93 -9.42 -20.31
CA LEU A 54 3.35 -8.09 -19.83
C LEU A 54 2.35 -7.46 -18.84
N SER A 55 1.08 -7.87 -18.86
CA SER A 55 0.04 -7.30 -18.01
C SER A 55 0.09 -7.76 -16.54
N ARG A 56 0.96 -8.71 -16.17
CA ARG A 56 0.99 -9.29 -14.81
C ARG A 56 2.32 -9.11 -14.07
N GLY A 57 3.44 -9.04 -14.78
CA GLY A 57 4.78 -8.97 -14.17
C GLY A 57 5.43 -7.58 -14.18
N GLY A 58 4.91 -6.65 -14.99
CA GLY A 58 5.36 -5.26 -15.02
C GLY A 58 4.48 -4.39 -14.15
N TRP A 59 5.05 -3.32 -13.59
CA TRP A 59 4.41 -2.30 -12.74
C TRP A 59 4.56 -2.52 -11.25
N ASN A 60 5.66 -3.12 -10.79
CA ASN A 60 5.99 -3.23 -9.37
C ASN A 60 6.60 -1.92 -8.85
N TRP A 61 5.84 -0.82 -8.90
CA TRP A 61 6.32 0.51 -8.51
C TRP A 61 7.06 0.53 -7.17
N PHE A 62 6.44 0.00 -6.11
CA PHE A 62 6.98 0.02 -4.76
C PHE A 62 6.83 -1.35 -4.07
N ILE A 63 7.94 -1.95 -3.68
CA ILE A 63 7.98 -3.19 -2.88
C ILE A 63 8.39 -2.82 -1.44
N PRO A 64 7.42 -2.60 -0.53
CA PRO A 64 7.70 -2.20 0.84
C PRO A 64 8.15 -3.37 1.71
N SER A 65 8.89 -3.07 2.77
CA SER A 65 8.98 -3.94 3.94
C SER A 65 7.71 -3.84 4.77
N ARG A 66 7.54 -4.79 5.69
CA ARG A 66 6.41 -4.80 6.64
C ARG A 66 6.30 -3.50 7.44
N SER A 67 7.43 -3.00 7.95
CA SER A 67 7.48 -1.75 8.73
C SER A 67 7.28 -0.52 7.85
N ALA A 68 7.74 -0.52 6.60
CA ALA A 68 7.45 0.56 5.66
C ALA A 68 5.95 0.64 5.33
N LEU A 69 5.29 -0.48 5.04
CA LEU A 69 3.83 -0.49 4.78
C LEU A 69 3.05 0.00 6.01
N GLN A 70 3.43 -0.45 7.20
CA GLN A 70 2.82 0.03 8.45
C GLN A 70 2.94 1.56 8.58
N ASN A 71 4.12 2.12 8.32
CA ASN A 71 4.33 3.57 8.35
C ASN A 71 3.51 4.30 7.28
N MET A 72 3.38 3.74 6.07
CA MET A 72 2.51 4.30 5.03
C MET A 72 1.05 4.35 5.49
N MET A 73 0.54 3.27 6.12
CA MET A 73 -0.82 3.23 6.66
C MET A 73 -1.02 4.24 7.79
N ILE A 74 -0.04 4.40 8.69
CA ILE A 74 -0.08 5.43 9.75
C ILE A 74 -0.21 6.82 9.13
N ASN A 75 0.64 7.14 8.13
CA ASN A 75 0.62 8.43 7.44
C ASN A 75 -0.61 8.66 6.55
N ALA A 76 -1.30 7.58 6.18
CA ALA A 76 -2.59 7.64 5.49
C ALA A 76 -3.78 7.83 6.45
N GLY A 77 -3.58 7.65 7.76
CA GLY A 77 -4.59 7.92 8.80
C GLY A 77 -5.13 6.68 9.52
N PHE A 78 -4.72 5.48 9.12
CA PHE A 78 -5.19 4.25 9.75
C PHE A 78 -4.65 4.10 11.18
N LYS A 79 -5.43 3.44 12.03
CA LYS A 79 -5.08 3.05 13.41
C LYS A 79 -5.21 1.54 13.60
N ASN A 80 -4.79 1.05 14.77
CA ASN A 80 -4.84 -0.37 15.14
C ASN A 80 -4.16 -1.29 14.10
N ILE A 81 -3.07 -0.81 13.51
CA ILE A 81 -2.44 -1.47 12.36
C ILE A 81 -1.68 -2.70 12.84
N LYS A 82 -1.97 -3.85 12.21
CA LYS A 82 -1.17 -5.08 12.33
C LYS A 82 -0.68 -5.48 10.97
N THR A 83 0.57 -5.90 10.90
CA THR A 83 1.22 -6.30 9.66
C THR A 83 1.96 -7.61 9.88
N ILE A 84 1.94 -8.48 8.87
CA ILE A 84 2.67 -9.75 8.85
C ILE A 84 3.34 -9.92 7.47
N PHE A 85 4.53 -10.53 7.46
CA PHE A 85 5.19 -10.95 6.23
C PHE A 85 5.04 -12.46 6.08
N ASN A 86 4.59 -12.91 4.91
CA ASN A 86 4.50 -14.32 4.58
C ASN A 86 5.70 -14.72 3.72
N TYR A 87 6.58 -15.53 4.31
CA TYR A 87 7.81 -16.01 3.68
C TYR A 87 7.58 -17.00 2.52
N ASN A 88 6.40 -17.63 2.45
CA ASN A 88 6.12 -18.62 1.42
C ASN A 88 5.81 -17.98 0.05
N ASN A 89 5.29 -16.75 0.05
CA ASN A 89 4.83 -16.08 -1.17
C ASN A 89 5.34 -14.64 -1.31
N ASN A 90 6.24 -14.20 -0.44
CA ASN A 90 6.79 -12.83 -0.40
C ASN A 90 5.70 -11.75 -0.36
N ARG A 91 4.59 -12.01 0.34
CA ARG A 91 3.50 -11.05 0.53
C ARG A 91 3.49 -10.46 1.92
N ILE A 92 3.09 -9.20 2.01
CA ILE A 92 2.72 -8.55 3.26
C ILE A 92 1.20 -8.51 3.34
N TYR A 93 0.68 -8.95 4.47
CA TYR A 93 -0.70 -8.75 4.86
C TYR A 93 -0.77 -7.67 5.93
N ALA A 94 -1.70 -6.74 5.78
CA ALA A 94 -1.92 -5.68 6.75
C ALA A 94 -3.40 -5.45 6.99
N ILE A 95 -3.75 -5.16 8.24
CA ILE A 95 -5.10 -4.73 8.64
C ILE A 95 -4.98 -3.40 9.37
N GLY A 96 -5.98 -2.52 9.19
CA GLY A 96 -6.05 -1.24 9.89
C GLY A 96 -7.46 -0.66 9.86
N GLU A 97 -7.71 0.33 10.72
CA GLU A 97 -9.04 0.89 10.96
C GLU A 97 -9.08 2.41 10.80
N LYS A 98 -10.22 2.93 10.34
CA LYS A 98 -10.54 4.36 10.39
C LYS A 98 -11.27 4.69 11.69
N THR A 99 -10.57 5.25 12.67
CA THR A 99 -11.16 5.57 13.99
C THR A 99 -11.74 6.97 14.09
N CYS A 100 -11.33 7.88 13.21
CA CYS A 100 -11.76 9.28 13.19
C CYS A 100 -11.62 9.85 11.78
N GLU A 101 -11.93 11.14 11.60
CA GLU A 101 -11.46 11.91 10.46
C GLU A 101 -10.16 12.65 10.80
N ASN A 102 -9.29 12.83 9.80
CA ASN A 102 -8.08 13.63 9.94
C ASN A 102 -7.80 14.43 8.66
N TYR A 103 -7.63 15.74 8.81
CA TYR A 103 -7.40 16.65 7.68
C TYR A 103 -6.11 16.37 6.92
N ILE A 104 -5.06 15.88 7.59
CA ILE A 104 -3.81 15.52 6.89
C ILE A 104 -4.01 14.37 5.90
N CYS A 105 -5.05 13.56 6.10
CA CYS A 105 -5.43 12.47 5.19
C CYS A 105 -6.15 12.95 3.93
N GLN A 106 -6.43 14.25 3.83
CA GLN A 106 -6.96 14.90 2.62
C GLN A 106 -5.86 15.61 1.83
N ALA A 107 -4.65 15.75 2.38
CA ALA A 107 -3.54 16.37 1.69
C ALA A 107 -3.14 15.56 0.44
N GLY A 108 -3.02 16.26 -0.70
CA GLY A 108 -2.73 15.67 -2.00
C GLY A 108 -3.95 15.14 -2.76
N LEU A 109 -5.17 15.24 -2.19
CA LEU A 109 -6.41 14.92 -2.90
C LEU A 109 -6.99 16.20 -3.52
N SER A 110 -7.31 16.17 -4.82
CA SER A 110 -7.78 17.35 -5.54
C SER A 110 -9.17 17.83 -5.10
N LYS A 111 -9.99 16.96 -4.50
CA LYS A 111 -11.30 17.27 -3.89
C LYS A 111 -11.61 16.33 -2.72
N LYS A 112 -12.42 16.78 -1.74
CA LYS A 112 -13.08 15.88 -0.79
C LYS A 112 -13.95 14.90 -1.59
N ILE A 113 -13.70 13.61 -1.46
CA ILE A 113 -14.65 12.56 -1.87
C ILE A 113 -15.85 12.74 -0.92
N LYS A 114 -16.97 13.22 -1.46
CA LYS A 114 -18.22 13.41 -0.72
C LYS A 114 -18.96 12.10 -0.59
#